data_AF-A0A3B0ZHR6-F1
#
_entry.id   AF-A0A3B0ZHR6-F1
#
_cell.length_a   1.000
_cell.length_b   1.000
_cell.length_c   1.000
_cell.angle_alpha   90.00
_cell.angle_beta   90.00
_cell.angle_gamma   90.00
#
_symmetry.space_group_name_H-M   'P 1'
#
loop_
_entity.id
_entity.type
_entity.pdbx_description
1 polymer ?
#
loop_
_entity_poly.entity_id
_entity_poly.type
_entity_poly.pdbx_seq_one_letter_code
_entity_poly.pdbx_strand_id
1 'polypeptide(L)'
;MLQRIKRFLSEEIPPYLRAKDKKAYFQQYKDLRALWSYYQYPPYQYIKHGCYRKSFEGEVLDYLPPELVARYQRDVNPGYSRVNVDDKTIFNQLMAAASVTIVPIYFVIDRHNGILHLDSNRTIQFDRFVSELSQFNNKYFFFKPYNGGSGEGIFKFELKDGELLIEDKVYDEVAFFGILFSDRFEKFIVQPAIEQHQILHALCPSSINTVRIDTLVLNNGIVSNGALLRIGNGKSYIDNVST
;
A
#
# COMPACT_ATOMS: atom_id res chain seq x y z
N MET A 1 -13.49 3.88 10.93
CA MET A 1 -13.38 3.45 12.34
C MET A 1 -13.46 1.92 12.48
N LEU A 2 -14.52 1.28 11.97
CA LEU A 2 -14.73 -0.18 12.02
C LEU A 2 -13.56 -1.03 11.47
N GLN A 3 -13.01 -0.70 10.29
CA GLN A 3 -11.85 -1.42 9.73
C GLN A 3 -10.60 -1.33 10.62
N ARG A 4 -10.35 -0.17 11.24
CA ARG A 4 -9.23 0.04 12.18
C ARG A 4 -9.38 -0.81 13.44
N ILE A 5 -10.59 -0.86 14.00
CA ILE A 5 -10.89 -1.70 15.17
C ILE A 5 -10.72 -3.18 14.80
N LYS A 6 -11.29 -3.60 13.65
CA LYS A 6 -11.16 -4.98 13.16
C LYS A 6 -9.69 -5.38 13.01
N ARG A 7 -8.88 -4.50 12.43
CA ARG A 7 -7.44 -4.70 12.25
C ARG A 7 -6.69 -4.80 13.58
N PHE A 8 -6.96 -3.90 14.52
CA PHE A 8 -6.37 -3.95 15.87
C PHE A 8 -6.71 -5.28 16.58
N LEU A 9 -7.97 -5.71 16.50
CA LEU A 9 -8.42 -6.96 17.08
C LEU A 9 -7.78 -8.19 16.42
N SER A 10 -7.52 -8.16 15.11
CA SER A 10 -6.93 -9.29 14.38
C SER A 10 -5.40 -9.35 14.45
N GLU A 11 -4.73 -8.19 14.48
CA GLU A 11 -3.27 -8.12 14.37
C GLU A 11 -2.60 -7.91 15.74
N GLU A 12 -3.14 -7.03 16.59
CA GLU A 12 -2.44 -6.54 17.79
C GLU A 12 -2.86 -7.29 19.07
N ILE A 13 -4.12 -7.71 19.16
CA ILE A 13 -4.61 -8.48 20.32
C ILE A 13 -4.03 -9.90 20.39
N PRO A 14 -3.93 -10.69 19.30
CA PRO A 14 -3.43 -12.05 19.40
C PRO A 14 -1.97 -12.16 19.91
N PRO A 15 -1.02 -11.28 19.54
CA PRO A 15 0.30 -11.21 20.17
C PRO A 15 0.24 -10.90 21.67
N TYR A 16 -0.64 -9.99 22.10
CA TYR A 16 -0.83 -9.67 23.52
C TYR A 16 -1.36 -10.87 24.33
N LEU A 17 -2.34 -11.59 23.78
CA LEU A 17 -2.88 -12.78 24.43
C LEU A 17 -1.84 -13.90 24.54
N ARG A 18 -1.03 -14.10 23.49
CA ARG A 18 0.02 -15.13 23.43
C ARG A 18 1.27 -14.80 24.26
N ALA A 19 1.49 -13.54 24.62
CA ALA A 19 2.65 -13.13 25.39
C ALA A 19 2.62 -13.72 26.80
N LYS A 20 3.72 -14.39 27.18
CA LYS A 20 3.92 -15.01 28.51
C LYS A 20 4.62 -14.05 29.49
N ASP A 21 5.33 -13.08 28.96
CA ASP A 21 6.23 -12.12 29.61
C ASP A 21 5.53 -10.79 29.93
N LYS A 22 4.28 -10.82 30.40
CA LYS A 22 3.50 -9.60 30.66
C LYS A 22 3.81 -9.00 32.04
N LYS A 23 3.79 -7.67 32.13
CA LYS A 23 3.74 -6.94 33.40
C LYS A 23 2.53 -7.40 34.21
N ALA A 24 2.59 -7.26 35.54
CA ALA A 24 1.44 -7.54 36.40
C ALA A 24 0.23 -6.68 35.99
N TYR A 25 -0.99 -7.21 36.08
CA TYR A 25 -2.20 -6.51 35.64
C TYR A 25 -2.36 -5.12 36.28
N PHE A 26 -1.98 -4.98 37.56
CA PHE A 26 -2.00 -3.69 38.24
C PHE A 26 -1.07 -2.66 37.58
N GLN A 27 0.15 -3.06 37.18
CA GLN A 27 1.05 -2.17 36.46
C GLN A 27 0.50 -1.80 35.09
N GLN A 28 -0.07 -2.76 34.36
CA GLN A 28 -0.69 -2.47 33.06
C GLN A 28 -1.86 -1.49 33.20
N TYR A 29 -2.68 -1.61 34.25
CA TYR A 29 -3.75 -0.66 34.53
C TYR A 29 -3.20 0.75 34.82
N LYS A 30 -2.13 0.86 35.61
CA LYS A 30 -1.47 2.16 35.86
C LYS A 30 -0.94 2.80 34.57
N ASP A 31 -0.26 2.02 33.73
CA ASP A 31 0.29 2.47 32.45
C ASP A 31 -0.84 2.97 31.52
N LEU A 32 -1.91 2.19 31.36
CA LEU A 32 -3.07 2.55 30.54
C LEU A 32 -3.79 3.81 31.07
N ARG A 33 -3.93 3.93 32.40
CA ARG A 33 -4.55 5.12 33.03
C ARG A 33 -3.68 6.36 32.83
N ALA A 34 -2.36 6.23 32.94
CA ALA A 34 -1.42 7.32 32.70
C ALA A 34 -1.51 7.81 31.25
N LEU A 35 -1.47 6.89 30.29
CA LEU A 35 -1.65 7.20 28.86
C LEU A 35 -2.98 7.90 28.58
N TRP A 36 -4.08 7.38 29.12
CA TRP A 36 -5.40 8.00 28.97
C TRP A 36 -5.43 9.41 29.57
N SER A 37 -4.89 9.58 30.78
CA SER A 37 -4.88 10.87 31.47
C SER A 37 -4.02 11.91 30.73
N TYR A 38 -2.90 11.50 30.16
CA TYR A 38 -1.96 12.40 29.49
C TYR A 38 -2.45 12.77 28.09
N TYR A 39 -2.83 11.79 27.28
CA TYR A 39 -3.20 12.01 25.89
C TYR A 39 -4.69 12.27 25.68
N GLN A 40 -5.57 11.73 26.53
CA GLN A 40 -7.03 11.71 26.32
C GLN A 40 -7.47 10.96 25.05
N TYR A 41 -6.66 9.97 24.62
CA TYR A 41 -6.97 9.04 23.53
C TYR A 41 -7.00 7.61 24.04
N PRO A 42 -7.76 6.70 23.39
CA PRO A 42 -7.64 5.27 23.63
C PRO A 42 -6.18 4.81 23.48
N PRO A 43 -5.58 4.14 24.48
CA PRO A 43 -4.14 3.84 24.52
C PRO A 43 -3.75 2.64 23.63
N TYR A 44 -4.15 2.64 22.35
CA TYR A 44 -3.85 1.55 21.41
C TYR A 44 -2.35 1.29 21.25
N GLN A 45 -1.54 2.36 21.35
CA GLN A 45 -0.08 2.29 21.27
C GLN A 45 0.54 1.36 22.33
N TYR A 46 -0.11 1.22 23.49
CA TYR A 46 0.39 0.38 24.57
C TYR A 46 0.48 -1.10 24.17
N ILE A 47 -0.53 -1.58 23.44
CA ILE A 47 -0.56 -2.94 22.93
C ILE A 47 0.30 -3.04 21.67
N LYS A 48 0.13 -2.09 20.73
CA LYS A 48 0.83 -2.08 19.44
C LYS A 48 2.36 -2.15 19.60
N HIS A 49 2.93 -1.40 20.54
CA HIS A 49 4.38 -1.33 20.73
C HIS A 49 4.90 -2.29 21.81
N GLY A 50 4.06 -3.19 22.33
CA GLY A 50 4.49 -4.17 23.31
C GLY A 50 4.85 -3.57 24.67
N CYS A 51 4.38 -2.36 25.00
CA CYS A 51 4.66 -1.68 26.27
C CYS A 51 4.22 -2.50 27.50
N TYR A 52 3.33 -3.47 27.31
CA TYR A 52 2.87 -4.41 28.34
C TYR A 52 3.88 -5.50 28.73
N ARG A 53 4.97 -5.65 27.98
CA ARG A 53 6.00 -6.68 28.23
C ARG A 53 6.91 -6.26 29.37
N LYS A 54 7.45 -7.25 30.10
CA LYS A 54 8.46 -7.00 31.14
C LYS A 54 9.80 -6.55 30.58
N SER A 55 10.11 -6.93 29.34
CA SER A 55 11.33 -6.55 28.63
C SER A 55 11.27 -5.15 28.01
N PHE A 56 10.20 -4.41 28.23
CA PHE A 56 10.07 -3.05 27.72
C PHE A 56 10.85 -2.10 28.62
N GLU A 57 11.84 -1.41 28.06
CA GLU A 57 12.80 -0.57 28.79
C GLU A 57 12.53 0.94 28.63
N GLY A 58 11.52 1.35 27.86
CA GLY A 58 11.20 2.74 27.59
C GLY A 58 10.16 3.35 28.54
N GLU A 59 9.89 4.65 28.38
CA GLU A 59 8.79 5.32 29.04
C GLU A 59 7.51 5.16 28.23
N VAL A 60 6.44 4.68 28.88
CA VAL A 60 5.17 4.41 28.19
C VAL A 60 4.58 5.70 27.61
N LEU A 61 4.79 6.83 28.28
CA LEU A 61 4.27 8.13 27.85
C LEU A 61 4.96 8.68 26.60
N ASP A 62 6.15 8.18 26.21
CA ASP A 62 6.84 8.65 25.00
C ASP A 62 6.19 8.12 23.71
N TYR A 63 5.28 7.15 23.82
CA TYR A 63 4.58 6.57 22.68
C TYR A 63 3.30 7.36 22.39
N LEU A 64 3.33 8.09 21.26
CA LEU A 64 2.21 8.89 20.79
C LEU A 64 1.04 8.00 20.30
N PRO A 65 -0.22 8.35 20.62
CA PRO A 65 -1.40 7.76 20.00
C PRO A 65 -1.36 7.87 18.46
N PRO A 66 -1.68 6.80 17.70
CA PRO A 66 -1.67 6.83 16.23
C PRO A 66 -2.58 7.91 15.62
N GLU A 67 -3.69 8.23 16.28
CA GLU A 67 -4.60 9.30 15.89
C GLU A 67 -3.95 10.68 15.97
N LEU A 68 -3.13 10.93 17.01
CA LEU A 68 -2.40 12.18 17.15
C LEU A 68 -1.30 12.30 16.09
N VAL A 69 -0.55 11.23 15.84
CA VAL A 69 0.45 11.20 14.76
C VAL A 69 -0.19 11.50 13.40
N ALA A 70 -1.29 10.81 13.07
CA ALA A 70 -1.99 11.00 11.80
C ALA A 70 -2.64 12.39 11.68
N ARG A 71 -3.05 13.00 12.81
CA ARG A 71 -3.53 14.39 12.82
C ARG A 71 -2.37 15.36 12.57
N TYR A 72 -1.28 15.22 13.32
CA TYR A 72 -0.10 16.06 13.17
C TYR A 72 0.44 16.02 11.73
N GLN A 73 0.61 14.83 11.16
CA GLN A 73 1.04 14.67 9.76
C GLN A 73 0.08 15.36 8.78
N ARG A 74 -1.23 15.30 9.03
CA ARG A 74 -2.20 16.00 8.18
C ARG A 74 -2.10 17.52 8.32
N ASP A 75 -1.86 18.02 9.52
CA ASP A 75 -1.83 19.46 9.80
C ASP A 75 -0.51 20.09 9.30
N VAL A 76 0.60 19.34 9.34
CA VAL A 76 1.92 19.82 8.89
C VAL A 76 2.15 19.61 7.40
N ASN A 77 1.69 18.50 6.82
CA ASN A 77 1.90 18.25 5.40
C ASN A 77 0.97 19.12 4.55
N PRO A 78 1.50 19.79 3.50
CA PRO A 78 0.69 20.65 2.64
C PRO A 78 -0.47 19.86 2.03
N GLY A 79 -1.69 20.27 2.35
CA GLY A 79 -2.90 19.55 1.91
C GLY A 79 -3.03 19.45 0.40
N TYR A 80 -2.59 20.48 -0.34
CA TYR A 80 -2.61 20.51 -1.80
C TYR A 80 -1.67 19.47 -2.43
N SER A 81 -0.62 19.02 -1.72
CA SER A 81 0.31 18.02 -2.23
C SER A 81 -0.19 16.60 -2.07
N ARG A 82 -1.29 16.35 -1.34
CA ARG A 82 -1.79 14.98 -1.12
C ARG A 82 -2.28 14.34 -2.41
N VAL A 83 -3.01 15.10 -3.24
CA VAL A 83 -3.49 14.61 -4.53
C VAL A 83 -2.33 14.14 -5.42
N ASN A 84 -1.17 14.80 -5.33
CA ASN A 84 0.04 14.44 -6.08
C ASN A 84 0.60 13.06 -5.71
N VAL A 85 0.26 12.53 -4.53
CA VAL A 85 0.74 11.24 -4.03
C VAL A 85 -0.36 10.18 -4.08
N ASP A 86 -1.61 10.59 -3.78
CA ASP A 86 -2.75 9.69 -3.73
C ASP A 86 -3.21 9.26 -5.14
N ASP A 87 -3.18 10.17 -6.11
CA ASP A 87 -3.48 9.87 -7.51
C ASP A 87 -2.23 9.32 -8.21
N LYS A 88 -2.24 8.01 -8.52
CA LYS A 88 -1.10 7.35 -9.15
C LYS A 88 -0.78 7.86 -10.55
N THR A 89 -1.74 8.42 -11.28
CA THR A 89 -1.51 9.02 -12.59
C THR A 89 -0.76 10.34 -12.46
N ILE A 90 -1.21 11.21 -11.56
CA ILE A 90 -0.53 12.49 -11.25
C ILE A 90 0.87 12.22 -10.68
N PHE A 91 0.98 11.29 -9.73
CA PHE A 91 2.28 10.90 -9.17
C PHE A 91 3.25 10.43 -10.25
N ASN A 92 2.80 9.56 -11.16
CA ASN A 92 3.64 9.06 -12.25
C ASN A 92 4.14 10.20 -13.16
N GLN A 93 3.25 11.13 -13.53
CA GLN A 93 3.62 12.29 -14.34
C GLN A 93 4.65 13.20 -13.65
N LEU A 94 4.48 13.48 -12.36
CA LEU A 94 5.42 14.30 -11.59
C LEU A 94 6.79 13.65 -11.46
N MET A 95 6.83 12.34 -11.20
CA MET A 95 8.10 11.59 -11.14
C MET A 95 8.78 11.51 -12.50
N ALA A 96 8.04 11.28 -13.58
CA ALA A 96 8.58 11.26 -14.94
C ALA A 96 9.17 12.63 -15.31
N ALA A 97 8.46 13.73 -15.01
CA ALA A 97 8.95 15.09 -15.23
C ALA A 97 10.23 15.38 -14.44
N ALA A 98 10.38 14.79 -13.25
CA ALA A 98 11.58 14.86 -12.43
C ALA A 98 12.70 13.87 -12.86
N SER A 99 12.53 13.15 -13.98
CA SER A 99 13.46 12.13 -14.48
C SER A 99 13.74 11.00 -13.46
N VAL A 100 12.76 10.70 -12.60
CA VAL A 100 12.81 9.57 -11.68
C VAL A 100 12.35 8.31 -12.42
N THR A 101 13.13 7.23 -12.30
CA THR A 101 12.74 5.93 -12.85
C THR A 101 11.48 5.42 -12.17
N ILE A 102 10.44 5.18 -12.96
CA ILE A 102 9.14 4.71 -12.49
C ILE A 102 8.65 3.56 -13.36
N VAL A 103 7.70 2.80 -12.81
CA VAL A 103 6.97 1.81 -13.61
C VAL A 103 6.02 2.57 -14.55
N PRO A 104 6.12 2.35 -15.87
CA PRO A 104 5.27 3.05 -16.83
C PRO A 104 3.80 2.68 -16.61
N ILE A 105 2.92 3.64 -16.86
CA ILE A 105 1.49 3.41 -17.00
C ILE A 105 1.20 3.34 -18.49
N TYR A 106 0.78 2.16 -18.97
CA TYR A 106 0.48 1.99 -20.40
C TYR A 106 -0.94 2.48 -20.73
N PHE A 107 -1.89 2.14 -19.86
CA PHE A 107 -3.30 2.46 -20.05
C PHE A 107 -3.95 2.96 -18.77
N VAL A 108 -5.01 3.75 -18.95
CA VAL A 108 -5.96 4.13 -17.91
C VAL A 108 -7.33 3.57 -18.31
N ILE A 109 -7.97 2.84 -17.42
CA ILE A 109 -9.31 2.27 -17.66
C ILE A 109 -10.27 3.02 -16.76
N ASP A 110 -11.27 3.64 -17.37
CA ASP A 110 -12.23 4.52 -16.73
C ASP A 110 -13.64 3.97 -16.93
N ARG A 111 -14.46 3.95 -15.87
CA ARG A 111 -15.81 3.36 -15.90
C ARG A 111 -16.68 3.97 -17.00
N HIS A 112 -16.48 5.25 -17.30
CA HIS A 112 -17.33 6.00 -18.23
C HIS A 112 -16.66 6.21 -19.60
N ASN A 113 -15.33 6.29 -19.64
CA ASN A 113 -14.59 6.61 -20.86
C ASN A 113 -13.91 5.39 -21.51
N GLY A 114 -14.03 4.20 -20.91
CA GLY A 114 -13.44 2.97 -21.42
C GLY A 114 -11.92 2.92 -21.23
N ILE A 115 -11.22 2.29 -22.16
CA ILE A 115 -9.76 2.10 -22.10
C ILE A 115 -9.06 3.24 -22.82
N LEU A 116 -8.23 3.99 -22.11
CA LEU A 116 -7.47 5.14 -22.62
C LEU A 116 -5.99 4.77 -22.73
N HIS A 117 -5.40 4.93 -23.92
CA HIS A 117 -3.96 4.82 -24.10
C HIS A 117 -3.28 6.10 -23.61
N LEU A 118 -2.30 6.00 -22.70
CA LEU A 118 -1.76 7.20 -22.04
C LEU A 118 -1.03 8.14 -23.01
N ASP A 119 -0.18 7.61 -23.90
CA ASP A 119 0.60 8.44 -24.83
C ASP A 119 -0.25 9.19 -25.86
N SER A 120 -1.33 8.58 -26.35
CA SER A 120 -2.18 9.18 -27.39
C SER A 120 -3.43 9.85 -26.82
N ASN A 121 -3.77 9.61 -25.55
CA ASN A 121 -5.01 9.99 -24.90
C ASN A 121 -6.26 9.61 -25.72
N ARG A 122 -6.19 8.48 -26.43
CA ARG A 122 -7.29 7.95 -27.26
C ARG A 122 -7.97 6.80 -26.54
N THR A 123 -9.28 6.75 -26.65
CA THR A 123 -10.05 5.56 -26.28
C THR A 123 -9.79 4.45 -27.30
N ILE A 124 -9.51 3.24 -26.82
CA ILE A 124 -9.30 2.04 -27.63
C ILE A 124 -10.28 0.95 -27.24
N GLN A 125 -10.58 0.07 -28.20
CA GLN A 125 -11.43 -1.11 -27.98
C GLN A 125 -10.69 -2.20 -27.21
N PHE A 126 -11.43 -3.08 -26.53
CA PHE A 126 -10.88 -4.15 -25.70
C PHE A 126 -9.93 -5.08 -26.48
N ASP A 127 -10.32 -5.57 -27.66
CA ASP A 127 -9.46 -6.44 -28.46
C ASP A 127 -8.15 -5.76 -28.85
N ARG A 128 -8.21 -4.46 -29.14
CA ARG A 128 -7.02 -3.67 -29.45
C ARG A 128 -6.14 -3.48 -28.22
N PHE A 129 -6.73 -3.22 -27.06
CA PHE A 129 -6.04 -3.13 -25.79
C PHE A 129 -5.28 -4.42 -25.45
N VAL A 130 -5.92 -5.58 -25.59
CA VAL A 130 -5.28 -6.87 -25.35
C VAL A 130 -4.17 -7.14 -26.38
N SER A 131 -4.42 -6.80 -27.65
CA SER A 131 -3.42 -6.90 -28.71
C SER A 131 -2.23 -5.95 -28.52
N GLU A 132 -2.39 -4.80 -27.89
CA GLU A 132 -1.28 -3.90 -27.57
C GLU A 132 -0.55 -4.35 -26.32
N LEU A 133 -1.27 -4.89 -25.32
CA LEU A 133 -0.65 -5.51 -24.16
C LEU A 133 0.30 -6.65 -24.56
N SER A 134 -0.04 -7.44 -25.58
CA SER A 134 0.79 -8.55 -26.07
C SER A 134 2.07 -8.12 -26.80
N GLN A 135 2.19 -6.83 -27.13
CA GLN A 135 3.42 -6.28 -27.70
C GLN A 135 4.46 -5.94 -26.61
N PHE A 136 4.06 -5.82 -25.35
CA PHE A 136 5.02 -5.62 -24.26
C PHE A 136 5.65 -6.94 -23.84
N ASN A 137 6.94 -6.90 -23.53
CA ASN A 137 7.69 -8.06 -23.04
C ASN A 137 7.40 -8.32 -21.54
N ASN A 138 6.13 -8.46 -21.18
CA ASN A 138 5.67 -8.71 -19.82
C ASN A 138 4.54 -9.74 -19.82
N LYS A 139 4.73 -10.82 -19.05
CA LYS A 139 3.71 -11.85 -18.87
C LYS A 139 2.56 -11.39 -17.95
N TYR A 140 2.84 -10.52 -16.99
CA TYR A 140 1.91 -10.13 -15.95
C TYR A 140 1.71 -8.62 -15.94
N PHE A 141 0.47 -8.19 -15.73
CA PHE A 141 0.08 -6.79 -15.60
C PHE A 141 -0.74 -6.57 -14.33
N PHE A 142 -0.51 -5.44 -13.69
CA PHE A 142 -1.25 -5.01 -12.51
C PHE A 142 -2.22 -3.89 -12.88
N PHE A 143 -3.46 -4.10 -12.46
CA PHE A 143 -4.57 -3.16 -12.58
C PHE A 143 -4.82 -2.60 -11.20
N LYS A 144 -4.49 -1.32 -11.02
CA LYS A 144 -4.50 -0.69 -9.70
C LYS A 144 -5.47 0.48 -9.71
N PRO A 145 -6.36 0.64 -8.71
CA PRO A 145 -7.16 1.83 -8.62
C PRO A 145 -6.28 3.05 -8.51
N TYR A 146 -6.61 4.13 -9.22
CA TYR A 146 -5.78 5.33 -9.26
C TYR A 146 -5.52 5.90 -7.86
N ASN A 147 -6.53 5.86 -6.97
CA ASN A 147 -6.50 6.37 -5.60
C ASN A 147 -6.58 5.28 -4.50
N GLY A 148 -6.42 4.01 -4.86
CA GLY A 148 -6.45 2.90 -3.90
C GLY A 148 -5.19 2.84 -3.01
N GLY A 149 -5.34 2.42 -1.76
CA GLY A 149 -4.25 2.24 -0.81
C GLY A 149 -4.13 0.79 -0.33
N SER A 150 -2.98 0.42 0.25
CA SER A 150 -2.78 -0.88 0.94
C SER A 150 -3.19 -2.11 0.10
N GLY A 151 -2.92 -2.07 -1.21
CA GLY A 151 -3.26 -3.15 -2.15
C GLY A 151 -4.74 -3.40 -2.39
N GLU A 152 -5.63 -2.55 -1.88
CA GLU A 152 -7.07 -2.65 -2.11
C GLU A 152 -7.40 -2.45 -3.58
N GLY A 153 -8.24 -3.33 -4.12
CA GLY A 153 -8.68 -3.30 -5.51
C GLY A 153 -7.60 -3.61 -6.55
N ILE A 154 -6.43 -4.10 -6.15
CA ILE A 154 -5.37 -4.48 -7.11
C ILE A 154 -5.67 -5.86 -7.70
N PHE A 155 -5.71 -5.94 -9.02
CA PHE A 155 -5.79 -7.19 -9.77
C PHE A 155 -4.48 -7.47 -10.50
N LYS A 156 -4.07 -8.74 -10.51
CA LYS A 156 -2.94 -9.24 -11.30
C LYS A 156 -3.50 -10.11 -12.42
N PHE A 157 -3.39 -9.64 -13.66
CA PHE A 157 -3.74 -10.44 -14.82
C PHE A 157 -2.48 -11.06 -15.43
N GLU A 158 -2.63 -12.29 -15.90
CA GLU A 158 -1.68 -12.96 -16.79
C GLU A 158 -2.11 -12.70 -18.24
N LEU A 159 -1.15 -12.36 -19.09
CA LEU A 159 -1.36 -12.35 -20.53
C LEU A 159 -0.78 -13.63 -21.11
N LYS A 160 -1.63 -14.44 -21.72
CA LYS A 160 -1.23 -15.73 -22.31
C LYS A 160 -2.01 -15.95 -23.59
N ASP A 161 -1.29 -16.27 -24.67
CA ASP A 161 -1.87 -16.59 -25.99
C ASP A 161 -2.84 -15.51 -26.53
N GLY A 162 -2.59 -14.23 -26.19
CA GLY A 162 -3.45 -13.11 -26.59
C GLY A 162 -4.71 -12.95 -25.75
N GLU A 163 -4.80 -13.62 -24.61
CA GLU A 163 -5.93 -13.55 -23.69
C GLU A 163 -5.49 -13.00 -22.31
N LEU A 164 -6.42 -12.33 -21.62
CA LEU A 164 -6.24 -11.87 -20.25
C LEU A 164 -6.84 -12.88 -19.27
N LEU A 165 -6.03 -13.35 -18.33
CA LEU A 165 -6.42 -14.36 -17.35
C LEU A 165 -6.26 -13.88 -15.91
N ILE A 166 -7.18 -14.28 -15.04
CA ILE A 166 -7.01 -14.30 -13.58
C ILE A 166 -7.25 -15.73 -13.10
N GLU A 167 -6.30 -16.30 -12.35
CA GLU A 167 -6.43 -17.66 -11.81
C GLU A 167 -6.87 -18.68 -12.88
N ASP A 168 -6.19 -18.65 -14.03
CA ASP A 168 -6.43 -19.50 -15.20
C ASP A 168 -7.80 -19.35 -15.89
N LYS A 169 -8.59 -18.33 -15.54
CA LYS A 169 -9.85 -17.99 -16.23
C LYS A 169 -9.65 -16.87 -17.22
N VAL A 170 -10.11 -17.06 -18.46
CA VAL A 170 -10.11 -16.04 -19.50
C VAL A 170 -11.22 -15.03 -19.25
N TYR A 171 -10.92 -13.74 -19.43
CA TYR A 171 -11.87 -12.64 -19.29
C TYR A 171 -12.14 -12.00 -20.65
N ASP A 172 -13.39 -12.07 -21.08
CA ASP A 172 -13.90 -11.21 -22.16
C ASP A 172 -14.12 -9.76 -21.66
N GLU A 173 -14.47 -8.87 -22.57
CA GLU A 173 -14.68 -7.45 -22.26
C GLU A 173 -15.68 -7.25 -21.10
N VAL A 174 -16.83 -7.92 -21.16
CA VAL A 174 -17.91 -7.74 -20.16
C VAL A 174 -17.46 -8.22 -18.79
N ALA A 175 -16.85 -9.40 -18.69
CA ALA A 175 -16.34 -9.95 -17.44
C ALA A 175 -15.19 -9.09 -16.89
N PHE A 176 -14.32 -8.58 -17.76
CA PHE A 176 -13.19 -7.72 -17.42
C PHE A 176 -13.64 -6.39 -16.81
N PHE A 177 -14.58 -5.69 -17.45
CA PHE A 177 -15.15 -4.47 -16.87
C PHE A 177 -15.94 -4.79 -15.60
N GLY A 178 -16.68 -5.90 -15.59
CA GLY A 178 -17.46 -6.35 -14.43
C GLY A 178 -16.60 -6.56 -13.18
N ILE A 179 -15.41 -7.16 -13.32
CA ILE A 179 -14.52 -7.38 -12.17
C ILE A 179 -13.85 -6.10 -11.69
N LEU A 180 -13.33 -5.26 -12.59
CA LEU A 180 -12.67 -4.01 -12.23
C LEU A 180 -13.64 -3.05 -11.51
N PHE A 181 -14.85 -2.93 -12.03
CA PHE A 181 -15.85 -1.96 -11.54
C PHE A 181 -16.87 -2.55 -10.57
N SER A 182 -16.59 -3.75 -10.04
CA SER A 182 -17.38 -4.41 -8.99
C SER A 182 -17.31 -3.70 -7.62
N ASP A 183 -16.25 -2.92 -7.40
CA ASP A 183 -16.04 -2.12 -6.18
C ASP A 183 -16.25 -0.62 -6.46
N ARG A 184 -16.02 0.22 -5.45
CA ARG A 184 -16.20 1.67 -5.45
C ARG A 184 -15.23 2.47 -6.34
N PHE A 185 -14.33 1.79 -7.05
CA PHE A 185 -13.31 2.47 -7.84
C PHE A 185 -13.84 2.79 -9.24
N GLU A 186 -13.50 3.97 -9.73
CA GLU A 186 -13.98 4.51 -11.02
C GLU A 186 -12.90 4.48 -12.11
N LYS A 187 -11.65 4.29 -11.70
CA LYS A 187 -10.50 4.37 -12.59
C LYS A 187 -9.35 3.50 -12.14
N PHE A 188 -8.75 2.81 -13.09
CA PHE A 188 -7.61 1.91 -12.90
C PHE A 188 -6.46 2.32 -13.80
N ILE A 189 -5.24 2.16 -13.31
CA ILE A 189 -4.02 2.25 -14.11
C ILE A 189 -3.54 0.83 -14.43
N VAL A 190 -2.97 0.66 -15.62
CA VAL A 190 -2.38 -0.62 -16.08
C VAL A 190 -0.87 -0.47 -16.11
N GLN A 191 -0.18 -1.30 -15.33
CA GLN A 191 1.28 -1.30 -15.21
C GLN A 191 1.83 -2.71 -15.44
N PRO A 192 3.02 -2.87 -16.03
CA PRO A 192 3.69 -4.16 -16.08
C PRO A 192 4.05 -4.64 -14.67
N ALA A 193 4.12 -5.96 -14.50
CA ALA A 193 4.77 -6.53 -13.33
C ALA A 193 6.26 -6.16 -13.33
N ILE A 194 6.76 -5.76 -12.16
CA ILE A 194 8.16 -5.40 -11.99
C ILE A 194 9.00 -6.68 -12.00
N GLU A 195 10.05 -6.70 -12.81
CA GLU A 195 11.12 -7.68 -12.67
C GLU A 195 12.10 -7.19 -11.60
N GLN A 196 12.23 -7.98 -10.54
CA GLN A 196 13.07 -7.60 -9.42
C GLN A 196 14.54 -7.96 -9.67
N HIS A 197 15.44 -7.09 -9.22
CA HIS A 197 16.88 -7.35 -9.25
C HIS A 197 17.26 -8.69 -8.59
N GLN A 198 18.18 -9.43 -9.24
CA GLN A 198 18.60 -10.79 -8.82
C GLN A 198 18.97 -10.92 -7.33
N ILE A 199 19.64 -9.92 -6.76
CA ILE A 199 20.02 -9.91 -5.33
C ILE A 199 18.79 -9.95 -4.43
N LEU A 200 17.78 -9.12 -4.73
CA LEU A 200 16.55 -9.11 -3.97
C LEU A 200 15.75 -10.38 -4.25
N HIS A 201 15.76 -10.87 -5.49
CA HIS A 201 15.06 -12.11 -5.88
C HIS A 201 15.55 -13.32 -5.06
N ALA A 202 16.86 -13.41 -4.81
CA ALA A 202 17.44 -14.47 -3.99
C ALA A 202 16.93 -14.49 -2.53
N LEU A 203 16.48 -13.35 -2.00
CA LEU A 203 15.96 -13.27 -0.62
C LEU A 203 14.53 -13.80 -0.51
N CYS A 204 13.67 -13.41 -1.45
CA CYS A 204 12.30 -13.92 -1.53
C CYS A 204 11.80 -13.76 -2.98
N PRO A 205 11.76 -14.84 -3.77
CA PRO A 205 11.40 -14.78 -5.18
C PRO A 205 9.89 -14.70 -5.42
N SER A 206 9.08 -15.05 -4.42
CA SER A 206 7.61 -15.11 -4.53
C SER A 206 6.93 -13.74 -4.54
N SER A 207 7.64 -12.65 -4.27
CA SER A 207 7.10 -11.30 -4.12
C SER A 207 8.12 -10.22 -4.46
N ILE A 208 7.64 -9.01 -4.72
CA ILE A 208 8.52 -7.84 -4.87
C ILE A 208 8.95 -7.34 -3.49
N ASN A 209 10.22 -7.55 -3.20
CA ASN A 209 10.97 -6.96 -2.10
C ASN A 209 11.29 -5.49 -2.45
N THR A 210 11.14 -4.61 -1.47
CA THR A 210 11.26 -3.16 -1.69
C THR A 210 12.13 -2.53 -0.63
N VAL A 211 12.88 -1.49 -0.99
CA VAL A 211 13.50 -0.59 -0.02
C VAL A 211 12.55 0.61 0.13
N ARG A 212 12.14 0.91 1.36
CA ARG A 212 11.41 2.13 1.67
C ARG A 212 12.34 3.10 2.36
N ILE A 213 12.42 4.30 1.82
CA ILE A 213 13.23 5.38 2.37
C ILE A 213 12.27 6.40 2.95
N ASP A 214 12.41 6.67 4.24
CA ASP A 214 11.67 7.72 4.91
C ASP A 214 12.43 9.03 4.78
N THR A 215 11.73 10.09 4.37
CA THR A 215 12.31 11.41 4.12
C THR A 215 11.44 12.49 4.74
N LEU A 216 12.10 13.51 5.26
CA LEU A 216 11.50 14.68 5.88
C LEU A 216 11.92 15.91 5.08
N VAL A 217 10.94 16.73 4.70
CA VAL A 217 11.22 18.07 4.16
C VAL A 217 11.32 19.03 5.34
N LEU A 218 12.51 19.57 5.57
CA LEU A 218 12.80 20.49 6.68
C LEU A 218 13.62 21.68 6.16
N ASN A 219 13.17 22.90 6.43
CA ASN A 219 13.86 24.14 6.06
C ASN A 219 14.30 24.18 4.58
N ASN A 220 13.40 23.77 3.68
CA ASN A 220 13.65 23.63 2.23
C ASN A 220 14.72 22.58 1.82
N GLY A 221 15.19 21.77 2.77
CA GLY A 221 16.03 20.59 2.51
C GLY A 221 15.26 19.29 2.63
N ILE A 222 15.82 18.22 2.07
CA ILE A 222 15.33 16.84 2.22
C ILE A 222 16.30 16.10 3.13
N VAL A 223 15.82 15.57 4.24
CA VAL A 223 16.57 14.75 5.19
C VAL A 223 16.07 13.32 5.11
N SER A 224 16.97 12.35 4.91
CA SER A 224 16.61 10.93 5.04
C SER A 224 16.61 10.54 6.51
N ASN A 225 15.45 10.11 7.00
CA ASN A 225 15.29 9.64 8.38
C ASN A 225 15.78 8.18 8.53
N GLY A 226 15.67 7.39 7.45
CA GLY A 226 16.18 6.03 7.39
C GLY A 226 15.70 5.27 6.17
N ALA A 227 16.22 4.06 6.01
CA ALA A 227 15.79 3.12 4.98
C ALA A 227 15.52 1.75 5.60
N LEU A 228 14.47 1.08 5.14
CA LEU A 228 14.12 -0.27 5.57
C LEU A 228 13.92 -1.17 4.35
N LEU A 229 14.51 -2.37 4.42
CA LEU A 229 14.27 -3.42 3.44
C LEU A 229 13.02 -4.19 3.85
N ARG A 230 12.06 -4.30 2.93
CA ARG A 230 10.89 -5.16 3.04
C ARG A 230 11.04 -6.37 2.16
N ILE A 231 10.83 -7.52 2.78
CA ILE A 231 10.88 -8.81 2.12
C ILE A 231 9.54 -9.48 2.34
N GLY A 232 8.99 -10.10 1.29
CA GLY A 232 7.76 -10.86 1.44
C GLY A 232 7.93 -12.11 2.31
N ASN A 233 6.81 -12.75 2.60
CA ASN A 233 6.76 -13.89 3.51
C ASN A 233 6.61 -15.26 2.80
N GLY A 234 6.79 -15.31 1.47
CA GLY A 234 6.63 -16.53 0.69
C GLY A 234 5.20 -16.87 0.25
N LYS A 235 4.16 -16.19 0.76
CA LYS A 235 2.76 -16.64 0.65
C LYS A 235 1.87 -15.78 -0.24
N SER A 236 2.22 -14.52 -0.46
CA SER A 236 1.41 -13.56 -1.19
C SER A 236 2.27 -12.77 -2.17
N TYR A 237 1.73 -12.51 -3.36
CA TYR A 237 2.33 -11.58 -4.31
C TYR A 237 2.11 -10.11 -3.92
N ILE A 238 1.25 -9.86 -2.91
CA ILE A 238 1.02 -8.55 -2.30
C ILE A 238 1.56 -8.59 -0.86
N ASP A 239 2.65 -7.87 -0.59
CA ASP A 239 3.15 -7.65 0.78
C ASP A 239 2.46 -6.43 1.39
N ASN A 240 1.40 -6.67 2.15
CA ASN A 240 0.67 -5.64 2.89
C ASN A 240 0.78 -5.81 4.42
N VAL A 241 1.98 -5.97 4.97
CA VAL A 241 2.15 -5.69 6.41
C VAL A 241 2.25 -4.17 6.58
N SER A 242 1.23 -3.49 7.08
CA SER A 242 1.34 -2.06 7.38
C SER A 242 1.92 -1.89 8.78
N THR A 243 3.09 -1.28 8.89
CA THR A 243 3.65 -0.79 10.16
C THR A 243 2.84 0.38 10.69
#